data_AF-A0A9D1UQN0-F1
#
_entry.id   AF-A0A9D1UQN0-F1
#
_cell.length_a   1.000
_cell.length_b   1.000
_cell.length_c   1.000
_cell.angle_alpha   90.00
_cell.angle_beta   90.00
_cell.angle_gamma   90.00
#
_symmetry.space_group_name_H-M   'P 1'
#
loop_
_entity.id
_entity.type
_entity.pdbx_description
1 polymer ?
#
loop_
_entity_poly.entity_id
_entity_poly.type
_entity_poly.pdbx_seq_one_letter_code
_entity_poly.pdbx_strand_id
1 'polypeptide(L)' 'MSNAALLVTMASVFIGFCLFGGSFASFMYRKPKGQIWGLFALAVVFITIIPTTVAIFYATSN' A
#
# COMPACT_ATOMS: atom_id res chain seq x y z
N MET A 1 14.50 -8.32 -13.28
CA MET A 1 13.12 -8.08 -12.81
C MET A 1 12.20 -8.39 -13.97
N SER A 2 11.22 -9.29 -13.82
CA SER A 2 10.22 -9.44 -14.87
C SER A 2 9.37 -8.17 -14.94
N ASN A 3 8.94 -7.79 -16.15
CA ASN A 3 8.05 -6.64 -16.33
C ASN A 3 6.77 -6.77 -15.48
N ALA A 4 6.31 -8.00 -15.25
CA ALA A 4 5.18 -8.31 -14.39
C ALA A 4 5.45 -7.97 -12.90
N ALA A 5 6.62 -8.31 -12.35
CA ALA A 5 6.96 -7.98 -10.96
C ALA A 5 7.03 -6.46 -10.71
N LEU A 6 7.56 -5.72 -11.69
CA LEU A 6 7.62 -4.26 -11.65
C LEU A 6 6.21 -3.65 -11.72
N LEU A 7 5.34 -4.19 -12.57
CA LEU A 7 3.94 -3.76 -12.65
C LEU A 7 3.18 -4.02 -11.34
N VAL A 8 3.40 -5.17 -10.71
CA VAL A 8 2.75 -5.54 -9.43
C VAL A 8 3.17 -4.60 -8.30
N THR A 9 4.46 -4.26 -8.18
CA THR A 9 4.93 -3.33 -7.14
C THR A 9 4.38 -1.93 -7.36
N MET A 10 4.38 -1.44 -8.60
CA MET A 10 3.82 -0.12 -8.94
C MET A 10 2.31 -0.07 -8.66
N ALA A 11 1.54 -1.08 -9.06
CA ALA A 11 0.10 -1.15 -8.81
C ALA A 11 -0.21 -1.21 -7.30
N SER A 12 0.56 -2.00 -6.54
CA SER A 12 0.37 -2.11 -5.09
C SER A 12 0.62 -0.80 -4.36
N VAL A 13 1.73 -0.11 -4.70
CA VAL A 13 2.07 1.19 -4.09
C VAL A 13 1.01 2.23 -4.46
N PHE A 14 0.51 2.22 -5.71
CA PHE A 14 -0.56 3.12 -6.13
C PHE A 14 -1.84 2.93 -5.32
N ILE A 15 -2.29 1.68 -5.13
CA ILE A 15 -3.44 1.35 -4.28
C ILE A 15 -3.20 1.81 -2.84
N GLY A 16 -2.00 1.60 -2.31
CA GLY A 16 -1.58 2.10 -1.01
C GLY A 16 -1.69 3.62 -0.88
N PHE A 17 -1.26 4.38 -1.89
CA PHE A 17 -1.42 5.84 -1.92
C PHE A 17 -2.88 6.28 -1.99
N CYS A 18 -3.72 5.59 -2.76
CA CYS A 18 -5.16 5.86 -2.78
C CYS A 18 -5.82 5.63 -1.42
N LEU A 19 -5.45 4.55 -0.72
CA LEU A 19 -5.94 4.26 0.63
C LEU A 19 -5.44 5.29 1.66
N PHE A 20 -4.19 5.73 1.54
CA PHE A 20 -3.61 6.78 2.37
C PHE A 20 -4.33 8.11 2.15
N GLY A 21 -4.55 8.50 0.88
CA GLY A 21 -5.34 9.66 0.51
C GLY A 21 -6.79 9.57 1.00
N GLY A 22 -7.41 8.39 0.94
CA GLY A 22 -8.74 8.13 1.49
C GLY A 22 -8.82 8.23 3.01
N SER A 23 -7.75 7.85 3.73
CA SER A 23 -7.61 8.09 5.17
C SER A 23 -7.54 9.59 5.46
N PHE A 24 -6.77 10.34 4.67
CA PHE A 24 -6.64 11.79 4.79
C PHE A 24 -7.96 12.52 4.47
N ALA A 25 -8.68 12.08 3.43
CA ALA A 25 -10.01 12.58 3.12
C ALA A 25 -10.99 12.28 4.26
N SER A 26 -10.98 11.06 4.81
CA SER A 26 -11.80 10.70 5.96
C SER A 26 -11.48 11.57 7.18
N PHE A 27 -10.22 11.95 7.38
CA PHE A 27 -9.80 12.90 8.41
C PHE A 27 -10.37 14.31 8.15
N MET A 28 -10.29 14.82 6.91
CA MET A 28 -10.90 16.11 6.54
C MET A 28 -12.42 16.13 6.77
N TYR A 29 -13.12 15.06 6.43
CA TYR A 29 -14.56 14.94 6.64
C TYR A 29 -14.96 14.63 8.10
N ARG A 30 -14.02 14.69 9.05
CA ARG A 30 -14.26 14.42 10.48
C ARG A 30 -14.94 13.08 10.75
N LYS A 31 -14.66 12.08 9.91
CA LYS A 31 -15.17 10.71 10.07
C LYS A 31 -14.65 10.10 11.38
N PRO A 32 -15.33 9.08 11.93
CA PRO A 32 -14.90 8.43 13.15
C PRO A 32 -13.46 7.92 13.07
N LYS A 33 -12.71 8.09 14.17
CA LYS A 33 -11.27 7.77 14.27
C LYS A 33 -10.94 6.35 13.79
N GLY A 34 -11.83 5.39 14.03
CA GLY A 34 -11.66 4.00 13.60
C GLY A 34 -11.59 3.84 12.08
N GLN A 35 -12.34 4.63 11.30
CA GLN A 35 -12.30 4.56 9.84
C GLN A 35 -10.98 5.14 9.30
N ILE A 36 -10.48 6.22 9.90
CA ILE A 36 -9.22 6.86 9.52
C ILE A 36 -8.04 5.94 9.82
N TRP A 37 -7.98 5.39 11.03
CA TRP A 37 -6.94 4.47 11.46
C TRP A 37 -6.99 3.14 10.71
N GLY A 38 -8.19 2.63 10.40
CA GLY A 38 -8.37 1.42 9.60
C GLY A 38 -7.83 1.59 8.17
N LEU A 39 -8.23 2.66 7.47
CA LEU A 39 -7.72 2.95 6.12
C LEU A 39 -6.21 3.22 6.13
N PHE A 40 -5.70 3.89 7.16
CA PHE A 40 -4.26 4.17 7.30
C PHE A 40 -3.46 2.88 7.51
N ALA A 41 -3.89 2.01 8.43
CA ALA A 41 -3.23 0.72 8.67
C ALA A 41 -3.25 -0.16 7.40
N LEU A 42 -4.38 -0.18 6.70
CA LEU A 42 -4.51 -0.89 5.42
C LEU A 42 -3.54 -0.32 4.36
N ALA A 43 -3.45 1.01 4.24
CA ALA A 43 -2.54 1.67 3.32
C ALA A 43 -1.07 1.29 3.61
N VAL A 44 -0.67 1.29 4.88
CA VAL A 44 0.68 0.90 5.29
C VAL A 44 0.97 -0.53 4.87
N VAL A 45 0.04 -1.49 5.05
CA VAL A 45 0.22 -2.87 4.61
C VAL A 45 0.45 -2.98 3.10
N PHE A 46 -0.33 -2.27 2.28
CA PHE A 46 -0.17 -2.29 0.82
C PHE A 46 1.13 -1.64 0.33
N ILE A 47 1.62 -0.59 1.02
CA ILE A 47 2.88 0.09 0.69
C ILE A 47 4.11 -0.64 1.24
N THR A 48 3.96 -1.46 2.29
CA THR A 48 5.09 -2.12 2.96
C THR A 48 5.17 -3.60 2.64
N ILE A 49 4.15 -4.39 3.00
CA ILE A 49 4.21 -5.85 2.95
C ILE A 49 4.33 -6.35 1.51
N ILE A 50 3.57 -5.79 0.58
CA ILE A 50 3.57 -6.26 -0.81
C ILE A 50 4.90 -5.94 -1.52
N PRO A 51 5.42 -4.71 -1.54
CA PRO A 51 6.71 -4.45 -2.19
C PRO A 51 7.89 -5.09 -1.45
N THR A 52 7.87 -5.22 -0.12
CA THR A 52 8.93 -5.93 0.60
C THR A 52 8.94 -7.43 0.30
N THR A 53 7.77 -8.10 0.27
CA THR A 53 7.71 -9.52 -0.12
C THR A 53 8.18 -9.72 -1.55
N VAL A 54 7.72 -8.92 -2.51
CA VAL A 54 8.19 -9.01 -3.91
C VAL A 54 9.71 -8.78 -3.99
N ALA A 55 10.26 -7.84 -3.23
CA ALA A 55 11.69 -7.59 -3.19
C ALA A 55 12.49 -8.77 -2.61
N ILE A 56 12.01 -9.38 -1.52
CA ILE A 56 12.67 -10.53 -0.87
C ILE A 56 12.67 -11.74 -1.81
N PHE A 57 11.54 -12.07 -2.42
CA PHE A 57 11.45 -13.18 -3.37
C PHE A 57 12.32 -12.95 -4.61
N TYR A 58 12.39 -11.72 -5.11
CA TYR A 58 13.27 -11.40 -6.22
C TYR A 58 14.76 -11.51 -5.85
N ALA A 59 15.14 -11.03 -4.67
CA ALA A 59 16.51 -11.12 -4.17
C ALA A 59 16.95 -12.55 -3.83
N THR A 60 16.00 -13.43 -3.49
CA THR A 60 16.27 -14.86 -3.24
C THR A 60 16.36 -15.67 -4.53
N SER A 61 15.67 -15.23 -5.59
CA SER A 61 15.64 -15.90 -6.89
C SER A 61 16.75 -15.44 -7.86
N ASN A 62 17.54 -14.42 -7.50
CA ASN A 62 18.80 -14.04 -8.16
C ASN A 62 19.98 -14.46 -7.30
#